data_AF-A0A7X9DS31-F1
#
_entry.id   AF-A0A7X9DS31-F1
#
_cell.length_a   1.000
_cell.length_b   1.000
_cell.length_c   1.000
_cell.angle_alpha   90.00
_cell.angle_beta   90.00
_cell.angle_gamma   90.00
#
_symmetry.space_group_name_H-M   'P 1'
#
loop_
_entity.id
_entity.type
_entity.pdbx_description
1 polymer ?
#
loop_
_entity_poly.entity_id
_entity_poly.type
_entity_poly.pdbx_seq_one_letter_code
_entity_poly.pdbx_strand_id
1 'polypeptide(L)'
;MVNFVHTAEGCNWQGVAGQVFDQTGNPLLNYIVKVAGTYNGQPFSQIGYTGMVSGNPYGVGGFEIVLGNTPVASVDLLTIQLFDTKGIPVTNPLSFSTSSNCAQNLVLINFKAK
;
A
#
# COMPACT_ATOMS: atom_id res chain seq x y z
N MET A 1 -5.02 9.56 -17.96
CA MET A 1 -4.30 10.17 -16.82
C MET A 1 -3.54 9.04 -16.14
N VAL A 2 -2.25 9.23 -15.86
CA VAL A 2 -1.36 8.18 -15.30
C VAL A 2 -1.13 8.44 -13.81
N ASN A 3 -0.64 7.44 -13.08
CA ASN A 3 -0.23 7.62 -11.69
C ASN A 3 0.83 8.73 -11.54
N PHE A 4 0.82 9.47 -10.43
CA PHE A 4 1.76 10.57 -10.19
C PHE A 4 3.19 10.13 -9.82
N VAL A 5 3.37 8.89 -9.35
CA VAL A 5 4.68 8.29 -9.04
C VAL A 5 5.19 7.49 -10.25
N HIS A 6 4.38 6.53 -10.71
CA HIS A 6 4.69 5.64 -11.83
C HIS A 6 4.17 6.22 -13.15
N THR A 7 4.71 7.40 -13.51
CA THR A 7 4.25 8.16 -14.69
C THR A 7 4.65 7.52 -16.02
N ALA A 8 5.74 6.75 -16.04
CA ALA A 8 6.25 6.07 -17.23
C ALA A 8 5.57 4.72 -17.48
N GLU A 9 5.17 4.03 -16.42
CA GLU A 9 4.58 2.70 -16.46
C GLU A 9 3.12 2.75 -16.96
N GLY A 10 2.40 3.83 -16.67
CA GLY A 10 1.02 4.02 -17.12
C GLY A 10 0.10 2.87 -16.70
N CYS A 11 -0.47 2.15 -17.67
CA CYS A 11 -1.31 0.97 -17.42
C CYS A 11 -0.51 -0.30 -17.05
N ASN A 12 0.82 -0.27 -17.05
CA ASN A 12 1.64 -1.46 -16.79
C ASN A 12 2.00 -1.63 -15.30
N TRP A 13 1.16 -1.09 -14.41
CA TRP A 13 1.41 -1.07 -12.97
C TRP A 13 0.10 -0.88 -12.20
N GLN A 14 -0.02 -1.56 -11.06
CA GLN A 14 -1.00 -1.27 -10.02
C GLN A 14 -0.40 -1.52 -8.63
N GLY A 15 -0.71 -0.66 -7.66
CA GLY A 15 -0.18 -0.75 -6.31
C GLY A 15 -1.07 -0.17 -5.22
N VAL A 16 -0.63 -0.37 -3.98
CA VAL A 16 -1.13 0.31 -2.78
C VAL A 16 0.04 0.96 -2.06
N ALA A 17 -0.15 2.21 -1.64
CA ALA A 17 0.90 3.00 -1.00
C ALA A 17 0.30 3.93 0.06
N GLY A 18 1.15 4.60 0.81
CA GLY A 18 0.73 5.60 1.77
C GLY A 18 1.77 5.88 2.82
N GLN A 19 1.34 6.42 3.95
CA GLN A 19 2.19 6.96 5.02
C GLN A 19 1.74 6.45 6.38
N VAL A 20 2.68 6.34 7.31
CA VAL A 20 2.41 5.96 8.69
C VAL A 20 2.92 7.03 9.65
N PHE A 21 2.05 7.46 10.57
CA PHE A 21 2.32 8.53 11.53
C PHE A 21 1.98 8.14 12.97
N ASP A 22 2.73 8.73 13.91
CA ASP A 22 2.34 8.73 15.32
C ASP A 22 1.19 9.72 15.61
N GLN A 23 0.80 9.83 16.88
CA GLN A 23 -0.30 10.70 17.33
C GLN A 23 -0.03 12.19 17.03
N THR A 24 1.25 12.58 17.09
CA THR A 24 1.71 13.95 16.86
C THR A 24 1.97 14.25 15.39
N GLY A 25 1.87 13.25 14.51
CA GLY A 25 2.10 13.40 13.07
C GLY A 25 3.54 13.17 12.63
N ASN A 26 4.42 12.64 13.50
CA ASN A 26 5.76 12.28 13.07
C ASN A 26 5.71 10.99 12.23
N PRO A 27 6.49 10.90 11.15
CA PRO A 27 6.57 9.69 10.35
C PRO A 27 7.19 8.53 11.14
N LEU A 28 6.57 7.35 11.05
CA LEU A 28 7.06 6.13 11.68
C LEU A 28 7.82 5.27 10.67
N LEU A 29 9.04 4.88 11.02
CA LEU A 29 9.96 4.13 10.15
C LEU A 29 10.11 2.67 10.58
N ASN A 30 10.45 1.79 9.63
CA ASN A 30 10.67 0.36 9.82
C ASN A 30 9.43 -0.43 10.28
N TYR A 31 8.24 0.17 10.19
CA TYR A 31 6.99 -0.56 10.42
C TYR A 31 6.73 -1.48 9.23
N ILE A 32 6.16 -2.65 9.51
CA ILE A 32 5.83 -3.64 8.48
C ILE A 32 4.41 -3.37 8.01
N VAL A 33 4.26 -3.21 6.70
CA VAL A 33 2.95 -3.14 6.05
C VAL A 33 2.74 -4.45 5.31
N LYS A 34 1.69 -5.19 5.67
CA LYS A 34 1.34 -6.45 4.99
C LYS A 34 0.08 -6.24 4.16
N VAL A 35 0.12 -6.69 2.92
CA VAL A 35 -1.06 -6.81 2.05
C VAL A 35 -1.29 -8.28 1.75
N ALA A 36 -2.51 -8.77 2.00
CA ALA A 36 -2.86 -10.17 1.75
C ALA A 36 -4.31 -10.33 1.31
N GLY A 37 -4.62 -11.42 0.61
CA GLY A 37 -5.97 -11.75 0.16
C GLY A 37 -5.97 -12.45 -1.20
N THR A 38 -6.90 -12.07 -2.06
CA THR A 38 -7.00 -12.58 -3.44
C THR A 38 -6.87 -11.43 -4.42
N TYR A 39 -5.95 -11.55 -5.38
CA TYR A 39 -5.74 -10.58 -6.45
C TYR A 39 -5.68 -11.31 -7.79
N ASN A 40 -6.45 -10.85 -8.77
CA ASN A 40 -6.58 -11.48 -10.09
C ASN A 40 -6.91 -13.00 -10.02
N GLY A 41 -7.77 -13.39 -9.09
CA GLY A 41 -8.17 -14.79 -8.88
C GLY A 41 -7.11 -15.68 -8.22
N GLN A 42 -5.96 -15.14 -7.83
CA GLN A 42 -4.86 -15.88 -7.19
C GLN A 42 -4.63 -15.40 -5.75
N PRO A 43 -4.15 -16.28 -4.85
CA PRO A 43 -3.69 -15.86 -3.52
C PRO A 43 -2.58 -14.81 -3.64
N PHE A 44 -2.69 -13.74 -2.86
CA PHE A 44 -1.72 -12.66 -2.81
C PHE A 44 -1.25 -12.44 -1.37
N SER A 45 0.06 -12.30 -1.18
CA SER A 45 0.66 -11.90 0.10
C SER A 45 2.00 -11.23 -0.15
N GLN A 46 2.11 -9.96 0.22
CA GLN A 46 3.34 -9.17 0.12
C GLN A 46 3.53 -8.34 1.38
N ILE A 47 4.78 -8.00 1.68
CA ILE A 47 5.13 -7.07 2.76
C ILE A 47 5.97 -5.93 2.21
N GLY A 48 5.82 -4.76 2.82
CA GLY A 48 6.67 -3.60 2.63
C GLY A 48 7.08 -3.04 3.98
N TYR A 49 8.03 -2.11 3.96
CA TYR A 49 8.49 -1.41 5.15
C TYR A 49 8.36 0.10 4.96
N THR A 50 7.98 0.81 6.02
CA THR A 50 7.95 2.27 5.99
C THR A 50 9.35 2.87 5.99
N GLY A 51 9.57 3.92 5.22
CA GLY A 51 10.87 4.60 5.09
C GLY A 51 11.85 3.97 4.12
N MET A 52 11.42 2.99 3.32
CA MET A 52 12.21 2.44 2.23
C MET A 52 12.26 3.40 1.03
N VAL A 53 13.29 3.26 0.19
CA VAL A 53 13.46 4.07 -1.03
C VAL A 53 12.23 4.03 -1.94
N SER A 54 11.57 2.86 -2.07
CA SER A 54 10.33 2.70 -2.83
C SER A 54 9.16 3.52 -2.26
N GLY A 55 9.14 3.76 -0.95
CA GLY A 55 8.13 4.56 -0.27
C GLY A 55 8.40 6.08 -0.29
N ASN A 56 9.60 6.51 -0.67
CA ASN A 56 10.05 7.90 -0.61
C ASN A 56 9.15 8.90 -1.38
N PRO A 57 8.55 8.57 -2.55
CA PRO A 57 7.60 9.45 -3.22
C PRO A 57 6.38 9.80 -2.38
N TYR A 58 6.07 8.97 -1.37
CA TYR A 58 4.96 9.17 -0.43
C TYR A 58 5.42 9.85 0.86
N GLY A 59 6.70 10.19 1.02
CA GLY A 59 7.26 10.86 2.20
C GLY A 59 8.05 9.93 3.12
N VAL A 60 8.62 10.49 4.20
CA VAL A 60 9.60 9.82 5.08
C VAL A 60 9.04 8.53 5.69
N GLY A 61 7.80 8.54 6.19
CA GLY A 61 7.12 7.35 6.72
C GLY A 61 6.37 6.55 5.65
N GLY A 62 6.75 6.73 4.38
CA GLY A 62 6.03 6.19 3.23
C GLY A 62 6.31 4.70 2.98
N PHE A 63 5.34 4.02 2.40
CA PHE A 63 5.46 2.64 1.91
C PHE A 63 4.83 2.51 0.52
N GLU A 64 5.25 1.49 -0.22
CA GLU A 64 4.65 1.07 -1.49
C GLU A 64 4.67 -0.45 -1.58
N ILE A 65 3.56 -1.03 -2.03
CA ILE A 65 3.43 -2.46 -2.37
C ILE A 65 2.85 -2.57 -3.78
N VAL A 66 3.62 -3.17 -4.67
CA VAL A 66 3.20 -3.47 -6.05
C VAL A 66 2.29 -4.69 -6.03
N LEU A 67 1.09 -4.57 -6.62
CA LEU A 67 0.12 -5.65 -6.75
C LEU A 67 0.33 -6.43 -8.04
N GLY A 68 0.66 -5.73 -9.13
CA GLY A 68 0.90 -6.35 -10.43
C GLY A 68 1.27 -5.34 -11.50
N ASN A 69 1.42 -5.87 -12.72
CA ASN A 69 1.81 -5.11 -13.91
C ASN A 69 0.61 -4.70 -14.78
N THR A 70 -0.62 -4.85 -14.29
CA THR A 70 -1.84 -4.38 -14.95
C THR A 70 -2.89 -4.03 -13.90
N PRO A 71 -3.71 -2.96 -14.11
CA PRO A 71 -4.84 -2.65 -13.27
C PRO A 71 -5.88 -3.77 -13.28
N VAL A 72 -6.10 -4.36 -12.12
CA VAL A 72 -7.17 -5.33 -11.90
C VAL A 72 -8.19 -4.69 -10.97
N ALA A 73 -9.47 -5.00 -11.18
CA ALA A 73 -10.51 -4.62 -10.24
C ALA A 73 -10.68 -5.72 -9.18
N SER A 74 -10.76 -5.33 -7.92
CA SER A 74 -11.09 -6.22 -6.80
C SER A 74 -12.01 -5.47 -5.85
N VAL A 75 -13.01 -6.15 -5.29
CA VAL A 75 -13.94 -5.55 -4.33
C VAL A 75 -13.74 -6.22 -2.98
N ASP A 76 -13.08 -5.52 -2.07
CA ASP A 76 -12.79 -5.94 -0.69
C ASP A 76 -12.12 -7.33 -0.54
N LEU A 77 -11.39 -7.75 -1.59
CA LEU A 77 -10.67 -9.02 -1.63
C LEU A 77 -9.24 -8.94 -1.09
N LEU A 78 -8.73 -7.73 -0.89
CA LEU A 78 -7.41 -7.47 -0.34
C LEU A 78 -7.53 -6.77 1.00
N THR A 79 -6.62 -7.11 1.91
CA THR A 79 -6.50 -6.48 3.21
C THR A 79 -5.11 -5.87 3.36
N ILE A 80 -5.03 -4.75 4.07
CA ILE A 80 -3.78 -4.13 4.51
C ILE A 80 -3.73 -4.09 6.03
N GLN A 81 -2.58 -4.40 6.62
CA GLN A 81 -2.39 -4.38 8.07
C GLN A 81 -0.99 -3.87 8.42
N LEU A 82 -0.93 -3.07 9.48
CA LEU A 82 0.31 -2.51 10.00
C LEU A 82 0.79 -3.33 11.22
N PHE A 83 2.09 -3.57 11.26
CA PHE A 83 2.78 -4.20 12.39
C PHE A 83 3.98 -3.33 12.80
N ASP A 84 4.34 -3.38 14.08
CA ASP A 84 5.55 -2.73 14.58
C ASP A 84 6.83 -3.45 14.14
N THR A 85 7.98 -2.91 14.55
CA THR A 85 9.31 -3.44 14.22
C THR A 85 9.58 -4.84 14.80
N LYS A 86 8.74 -5.32 15.72
CA LYS A 86 8.81 -6.65 16.33
C LYS A 86 7.81 -7.63 15.71
N GLY A 87 7.02 -7.18 14.72
CA GLY A 87 5.99 -8.00 14.08
C GLY A 87 4.71 -8.12 14.90
N ILE A 88 4.49 -7.24 15.88
CA ILE A 88 3.24 -7.19 16.64
C ILE A 88 2.21 -6.37 15.83
N PRO A 89 1.00 -6.90 15.58
CA PRO A 89 -0.02 -6.16 14.87
C PRO A 89 -0.44 -4.91 15.66
N VAL A 90 -0.43 -3.75 15.00
CA VAL A 90 -0.85 -2.47 15.60
C VAL A 90 -2.22 -2.00 15.08
N THR A 91 -2.68 -2.55 13.95
CA THR A 91 -4.04 -2.36 13.44
C THR A 91 -4.75 -3.69 13.25
N ASN A 92 -6.08 -3.64 13.19
CA ASN A 92 -6.85 -4.70 12.54
C ASN A 92 -6.61 -4.66 11.01
N PRO A 93 -6.79 -5.78 10.29
CA PRO A 93 -6.78 -5.78 8.83
C PRO A 93 -7.88 -4.85 8.29
N LEU A 94 -7.52 -4.00 7.34
CA LEU A 94 -8.44 -3.11 6.61
C LEU A 94 -8.63 -3.66 5.20
N SER A 95 -9.85 -4.02 4.82
CA SER A 95 -10.16 -4.38 3.44
C SER A 95 -10.15 -3.16 2.52
N PHE A 96 -9.70 -3.34 1.29
CA PHE A 96 -9.75 -2.32 0.27
C PHE A 96 -10.02 -2.89 -1.11
N SER A 97 -10.44 -2.00 -2.00
CA SER A 97 -10.80 -2.29 -3.38
C SER A 97 -9.79 -1.67 -4.35
N THR A 98 -9.62 -2.31 -5.50
CA THR A 98 -8.75 -1.84 -6.60
C THR A 98 -9.58 -1.58 -7.86
N SER A 99 -9.03 -0.85 -8.82
CA SER A 99 -9.73 -0.44 -10.05
C SER A 99 -9.02 -0.94 -11.29
N SER A 100 -9.76 -1.45 -12.28
CA SER A 100 -9.22 -1.76 -13.60
C SER A 100 -8.99 -0.52 -14.47
N ASN A 101 -9.37 0.67 -14.00
CA ASN A 101 -9.10 1.93 -14.67
C ASN A 101 -7.62 2.32 -14.44
N CYS A 102 -6.84 2.48 -15.51
CA CYS A 102 -5.43 2.88 -15.40
C CYS A 102 -5.21 4.24 -14.74
N ALA A 103 -6.21 5.14 -14.76
CA ALA A 103 -6.14 6.41 -14.04
C ALA A 103 -6.35 6.26 -12.51
N GLN A 104 -6.69 5.07 -12.04
CA GLN A 104 -6.99 4.73 -10.65
C GLN A 104 -6.21 3.48 -10.22
N ASN A 105 -4.99 3.33 -10.73
CA ASN A 105 -4.12 2.18 -10.48
C ASN A 105 -3.30 2.27 -9.17
N LEU A 106 -3.55 3.26 -8.32
CA LEU A 106 -2.98 3.35 -6.98
C LEU A 106 -4.07 3.57 -5.94
N VAL A 107 -4.06 2.72 -4.92
CA VAL A 107 -4.85 2.94 -3.70
C VAL A 107 -3.95 3.62 -2.65
N LEU A 108 -4.39 4.76 -2.12
CA LEU A 108 -3.67 5.48 -1.06
C LEU A 108 -4.30 5.21 0.30
N ILE A 109 -3.52 4.66 1.24
CA ILE A 109 -3.96 4.32 2.60
C ILE A 109 -2.95 4.84 3.60
N ASN A 110 -3.36 5.83 4.40
CA ASN A 110 -2.54 6.41 5.46
C ASN A 110 -2.98 5.92 6.83
N PHE A 111 -2.01 5.69 7.71
CA PHE A 111 -2.22 5.29 9.09
C PHE A 111 -1.77 6.43 10.01
N LYS A 112 -2.58 6.72 11.04
CA LYS A 112 -2.23 7.64 12.11
C LYS A 112 -2.70 7.07 13.44
N ALA A 113 -1.83 7.06 14.44
CA ALA A 113 -2.23 6.70 15.79
C ALA A 113 -3.25 7.72 16.35
N LYS A 114 -4.27 7.21 17.05
CA LYS A 114 -5.29 8.05 17.72
C LYS A 114 -4.73 8.76 18.92
#